data_AF-A0A657PQ10-F1
#
_entry.id   AF-A0A657PQ10-F1
#
_cell.length_a   1.000
_cell.length_b   1.000
_cell.length_c   1.000
_cell.angle_alpha   90.00
_cell.angle_beta   90.00
_cell.angle_gamma   90.00
#
_symmetry.space_group_name_H-M   'P 1'
#
loop_
_entity.id
_entity.type
_entity.pdbx_description
1 polymer ?
#
loop_
_entity_poly.entity_id
_entity_poly.type
_entity_poly.pdbx_seq_one_letter_code
_entity_poly.pdbx_strand_id
1 'polypeptide(L)' 'MTQDCSYNELFALQVTDDSMAPEFPQGCVIVIEPSGVCANGAYVVATVNGDRWFRQYLKDAQGG' A
#
# COMPACT_ATOMS: atom_id res chain seq x y z
N MET A 1 -15.04 -27.72 -0.83
CA MET A 1 -15.06 -26.25 -0.75
C MET A 1 -14.01 -25.85 0.28
N THR A 2 -12.77 -25.69 -0.14
CA THR A 2 -11.72 -25.14 0.72
C THR A 2 -11.84 -23.63 0.65
N GLN A 3 -12.47 -23.04 1.67
CA GLN A 3 -12.48 -21.59 1.82
C GLN A 3 -11.06 -21.17 2.24
N ASP A 4 -10.32 -20.64 1.28
CA ASP A 4 -9.09 -19.90 1.53
C ASP A 4 -9.47 -18.54 2.13
N CYS A 5 -9.85 -18.54 3.41
CA CYS A 5 -10.22 -17.34 4.18
C CYS A 5 -8.98 -16.60 4.72
N SER A 6 -7.84 -16.64 4.03
CA SER A 6 -6.63 -15.89 4.39
C SER A 6 -6.21 -14.86 3.34
N TYR A 7 -6.93 -14.77 2.22
CA TYR A 7 -6.53 -13.87 1.12
C TYR A 7 -6.89 -12.38 1.35
N ASN A 8 -7.63 -12.04 2.41
CA ASN A 8 -8.08 -10.66 2.63
C ASN A 8 -7.89 -10.13 4.06
N GLU A 9 -6.78 -10.49 4.70
CA GLU A 9 -6.43 -9.93 6.01
C GLU A 9 -5.98 -8.47 5.84
N LEU A 10 -6.62 -7.56 6.58
CA LEU A 10 -6.27 -6.14 6.57
C LEU A 10 -4.89 -5.94 7.19
N PHE A 11 -4.09 -5.06 6.59
CA PHE A 11 -2.78 -4.68 7.11
C PHE A 11 -2.81 -3.26 7.68
N ALA A 12 -2.33 -3.09 8.92
CA ALA A 12 -2.11 -1.79 9.52
C ALA A 12 -0.62 -1.39 9.38
N LEU A 13 -0.36 -0.20 8.87
CA LEU A 13 0.98 0.40 8.78
C LEU A 13 1.00 1.73 9.53
N GLN A 14 2.09 2.00 10.25
CA GLN A 14 2.33 3.30 10.87
C GLN A 14 3.35 4.08 10.03
N VAL A 15 3.02 5.32 9.69
CA VAL A 15 3.91 6.22 8.96
C VAL A 15 5.01 6.70 9.91
N THR A 16 6.26 6.38 9.59
CA THR A 16 7.43 6.69 10.42
C THR A 16 8.00 8.08 10.17
N ASP A 17 7.72 8.67 9.00
CA ASP A 17 8.36 9.88 8.49
C ASP A 17 7.37 10.78 7.74
N ASP A 18 7.69 12.07 7.57
CA ASP A 18 6.83 13.06 6.89
C ASP A 18 6.83 12.98 5.35
N SER A 19 7.38 11.91 4.77
CA SER A 19 7.53 11.75 3.31
C SER A 19 6.20 11.72 2.54
N MET A 20 5.08 11.60 3.25
CA MET A 20 3.73 11.57 2.68
C MET A 20 2.84 12.71 3.19
N ALA A 21 3.42 13.71 3.84
CA ALA A 21 2.69 14.92 4.19
C ALA A 21 2.34 15.74 2.92
N PRO A 22 1.19 16.44 2.91
CA PRO A 22 0.23 16.59 4.01
C PRO A 22 -0.79 15.44 4.18
N GLU A 23 -0.97 14.56 3.19
CA GLU A 23 -2.03 13.55 3.19
C GLU A 23 -1.88 12.50 4.31
N PHE A 24 -0.64 12.06 4.59
CA PHE A 24 -0.31 11.11 5.64
C PHE A 24 0.86 11.63 6.49
N PRO A 25 0.59 12.40 7.56
CA PRO A 25 1.63 12.91 8.44
C PRO A 25 2.28 11.81 9.28
N GLN A 26 3.47 12.10 9.83
CA GLN A 26 4.16 11.20 10.74
C GLN A 26 3.24 10.73 11.89
N GLY A 27 3.30 9.43 12.20
CA GLY A 27 2.49 8.80 13.25
C GLY A 27 1.09 8.41 12.82
N CYS A 28 0.67 8.71 11.59
CA CYS A 28 -0.60 8.24 11.03
C CYS A 28 -0.63 6.70 10.92
N VAL A 29 -1.78 6.11 11.20
CA VAL A 29 -2.03 4.67 11.01
C VAL A 29 -2.90 4.47 9.78
N ILE A 30 -2.40 3.69 8.83
CA ILE A 30 -3.05 3.39 7.56
C ILE A 30 -3.51 1.95 7.58
N VAL A 31 -4.79 1.71 7.29
CA VAL A 31 -5.36 0.37 7.15
C VAL A 31 -5.53 0.07 5.66
N ILE A 32 -4.99 -1.06 5.22
CA ILE A 32 -4.89 -1.42 3.82
C ILE A 32 -5.63 -2.73 3.61
N GLU A 33 -6.59 -2.69 2.69
CA GLU A 33 -7.27 -3.87 2.19
C GLU A 33 -6.50 -4.38 0.96
N PRO A 34 -6.04 -5.65 0.98
CA PRO A 34 -5.33 -6.22 -0.15
C PRO A 34 -6.30 -6.45 -1.32
N SER A 35 -6.42 -5.45 -2.19
CA SER A 35 -7.18 -5.55 -3.44
C SER A 35 -6.29 -5.98 -4.60
N GLY A 36 -6.79 -6.87 -5.45
CA GLY A 36 -6.08 -7.33 -6.66
C GLY A 36 -6.01 -6.31 -7.80
N VAL A 37 -6.61 -5.12 -7.64
CA VAL A 37 -6.68 -4.07 -8.66
C VAL A 37 -6.10 -2.77 -8.13
N CYS A 38 -5.00 -2.30 -8.72
CA CYS A 38 -4.41 -1.00 -8.42
C CYS A 38 -4.71 0.00 -9.55
N ALA A 39 -5.36 1.10 -9.21
CA ALA A 39 -5.60 2.21 -10.14
C ALA A 39 -4.38 3.15 -10.18
N ASN A 40 -4.19 3.85 -11.30
CA ASN A 40 -3.22 4.95 -11.35
C ASN A 40 -3.59 6.02 -10.31
N GLY A 41 -2.62 6.43 -9.49
CA GLY A 41 -2.81 7.33 -8.37
C GLY A 41 -3.25 6.66 -7.07
N ALA A 42 -3.46 5.34 -7.03
CA ALA A 42 -3.76 4.62 -5.80
C ALA A 42 -2.52 4.52 -4.89
N TYR A 43 -2.71 4.50 -3.58
CA TYR A 43 -1.63 4.22 -2.64
C TYR A 43 -1.49 2.72 -2.44
N VAL A 44 -0.27 2.21 -2.63
CA VAL A 44 0.03 0.78 -2.60
C VAL A 44 1.20 0.49 -1.68
N VAL A 45 1.24 -0.73 -1.15
CA VAL A 45 2.41 -1.28 -0.49
C VAL A 45 3.17 -2.12 -1.51
N ALA A 46 4.41 -1.75 -1.80
CA ALA A 46 5.32 -2.52 -2.63
C ALA A 46 6.43 -3.09 -1.76
N THR A 47 6.84 -4.33 -2.03
CA THR A 47 8.05 -4.89 -1.42
C THR A 47 9.20 -4.74 -2.42
N VAL A 48 10.22 -3.98 -2.05
CA VAL A 48 11.40 -3.72 -2.89
C VAL A 48 12.62 -4.15 -2.09
N ASN A 49 13.37 -5.13 -2.61
CA ASN A 49 14.55 -5.71 -1.95
C ASN A 49 14.31 -6.26 -0.52
N GLY A 50 13.07 -6.67 -0.22
CA GLY A 50 12.69 -7.18 1.11
C GLY A 50 12.16 -6.09 2.05
N ASP A 51 12.34 -4.81 1.71
CA ASP A 51 11.76 -3.69 2.43
C ASP A 51 10.35 -3.39 1.94
N ARG A 52 9.45 -3.08 2.86
CA ARG A 52 8.08 -2.65 2.54
C ARG A 52 8.03 -1.14 2.39
N TRP A 53 7.62 -0.70 1.21
CA TRP A 53 7.42 0.69 0.86
C TRP A 53 5.93 0.96 0.71
N PHE A 54 5.42 2.01 1.35
CA PHE A 54 4.08 2.52 1.08
C PHE A 54 4.19 3.81 0.27
N ARG A 55 3.74 3.78 -0.99
CA ARG A 55 3.86 4.90 -1.95
C ARG A 55 2.63 4.99 -2.84
N GLN A 56 2.47 6.13 -3.50
CA GLN A 56 1.49 6.26 -4.57
C GLN A 56 1.97 5.53 -5.84
N TYR A 57 1.13 4.62 -6.34
CA TYR A 57 1.33 3.97 -7.63
C TYR A 57 0.99 4.96 -8.74
N LEU A 58 1.99 5.35 -9.52
CA LEU A 58 1.81 6.15 -10.72
C LEU A 58 2.12 5.27 -11.92
N LYS A 59 1.10 4.97 -12.71
CA LYS A 59 1.24 4.25 -13.96
C LYS A 59 1.75 5.23 -15.02
N ASP A 60 3.02 5.10 -15.38
CA ASP A 60 3.55 5.77 -16.55
C ASP A 60 3.06 5.07 -17.84
N ALA A 61 3.26 5.72 -18.99
CA ALA A 61 2.89 5.14 -20.29
C ALA A 61 3.70 3.88 -20.66
N GLN A 62 4.71 3.50 -19.88
CA GLN A 62 5.58 2.35 -20.12
C GLN A 62 5.31 1.16 -19.21
N GLY A 63 4.39 1.30 -18.24
CA GLY A 63 3.77 0.17 -17.54
C GLY A 63 4.71 -0.65 -16.67
N GLY A 64 5.33 0.01 -15.69
CA GLY A 64 6.01 -0.66 -14.56
C GLY A 64 5.06 -1.41 -13.62
#